data_AF-A0A2N2FCU1-F1
#
_entry.id   AF-A0A2N2FCU1-F1
#
_cell.length_a   1.000
_cell.length_b   1.000
_cell.length_c   1.000
_cell.angle_alpha   90.00
_cell.angle_beta   90.00
_cell.angle_gamma   90.00
#
_symmetry.space_group_name_H-M   'P 1'
#
loop_
_entity.id
_entity.type
_entity.pdbx_description
1 polymer ?
#
loop_
_entity_poly.entity_id
_entity_poly.type
_entity_poly.pdbx_seq_one_letter_code
_entity_poly.pdbx_strand_id
1 'polypeptide(L)'
;MLRIKDILLGIFLSRWSYLVVRVALALIFIYAGSMKLMDPKAFARIISHYDLVPEFFLPVVAIGLPLAEVLAGTALMFDLRLGLHGVSGMIVLFVVVLGYGVLTDMNIDCGCFGPEELEGRRGLAHAFYRDLVFLGAVAFLYWSRLTRDRRLSRVSAKNLPK
;
A
#
# COMPACT_ATOMS: atom_id res chain seq x y z
N MET A 1 15.30 -29.96 -5.54
CA MET A 1 15.02 -28.52 -5.72
C MET A 1 13.52 -28.20 -5.89
N LEU A 2 12.70 -29.06 -6.52
CA LEU A 2 11.23 -28.86 -6.66
C LEU A 2 10.45 -28.90 -5.32
N ARG A 3 10.81 -29.82 -4.40
CA ARG A 3 10.09 -30.06 -3.13
C ARG A 3 10.11 -28.90 -2.12
N ILE A 4 11.14 -28.06 -2.16
CA ILE A 4 11.28 -26.89 -1.25
C ILE A 4 10.37 -25.75 -1.72
N LYS A 5 10.24 -25.55 -3.04
CA LYS A 5 9.31 -24.58 -3.62
C LYS A 5 7.87 -24.92 -3.26
N ASP A 6 7.49 -26.19 -3.25
CA ASP A 6 6.13 -26.61 -2.91
C ASP A 6 5.80 -26.41 -1.41
N ILE A 7 6.77 -26.57 -0.51
CA ILE A 7 6.61 -26.32 0.93
C ILE A 7 6.58 -24.81 1.21
N LEU A 8 7.45 -24.02 0.57
CA LEU A 8 7.44 -22.55 0.64
C LEU A 8 6.16 -21.97 0.04
N LEU A 9 5.69 -22.49 -1.10
CA LEU A 9 4.38 -22.15 -1.67
C LEU A 9 3.26 -22.58 -0.74
N GLY A 10 3.34 -23.73 -0.06
CA GLY A 10 2.33 -24.19 0.89
C GLY A 10 2.22 -23.33 2.15
N ILE A 11 3.34 -22.84 2.67
CA ILE A 11 3.40 -21.89 3.79
C ILE A 11 2.96 -20.50 3.34
N PHE A 12 3.38 -20.03 2.15
CA PHE A 12 2.92 -18.78 1.55
C PHE A 12 1.44 -18.83 1.13
N LEU A 13 0.85 -19.99 0.83
CA LEU A 13 -0.58 -20.15 0.55
C LEU A 13 -1.41 -20.45 1.81
N SER A 14 -0.79 -20.49 2.98
CA SER A 14 -1.51 -20.74 4.22
C SER A 14 -2.50 -19.60 4.53
N ARG A 15 -3.60 -19.92 5.20
CA ARG A 15 -4.59 -18.91 5.62
C ARG A 15 -3.97 -17.84 6.54
N TRP A 16 -2.88 -18.20 7.22
CA TRP A 16 -2.13 -17.34 8.14
C TRP A 16 -1.26 -16.32 7.42
N SER A 17 -0.54 -16.70 6.35
CA SER A 17 0.28 -15.75 5.58
C SER A 17 -0.60 -14.65 4.96
N TYR A 18 -1.75 -15.01 4.39
CA TYR A 18 -2.74 -14.05 3.90
C TYR A 18 -3.17 -13.08 5.00
N LEU A 19 -3.51 -13.61 6.19
CA LEU A 19 -4.00 -12.80 7.30
C LEU A 19 -2.92 -11.85 7.81
N VAL A 20 -1.69 -12.33 8.00
CA VAL A 20 -0.56 -11.53 8.48
C VAL A 20 -0.25 -10.41 7.50
N VAL A 21 -0.09 -10.70 6.20
CA VAL A 21 0.22 -9.67 5.20
C VAL A 21 -0.91 -8.64 5.10
N ARG A 22 -2.17 -9.10 5.11
CA ARG A 22 -3.34 -8.21 5.04
C ARG A 22 -3.41 -7.28 6.25
N VAL A 23 -3.30 -7.82 7.46
CA VAL A 23 -3.37 -7.05 8.70
C VAL A 23 -2.19 -6.09 8.81
N ALA A 24 -0.98 -6.54 8.47
CA ALA A 24 0.19 -5.66 8.46
C ALA A 24 0.00 -4.48 7.50
N LEU A 25 -0.43 -4.74 6.26
CA LEU A 25 -0.67 -3.68 5.27
C LEU A 25 -1.78 -2.72 5.71
N ALA A 26 -2.87 -3.24 6.27
CA ALA A 26 -3.96 -2.44 6.81
C ALA A 26 -3.48 -1.51 7.95
N LEU A 27 -2.72 -2.04 8.92
CA LEU A 27 -2.18 -1.27 10.03
C LEU A 27 -1.23 -0.17 9.56
N ILE A 28 -0.36 -0.47 8.60
CA ILE A 28 0.56 0.52 8.02
C ILE A 28 -0.21 1.68 7.40
N PHE A 29 -1.25 1.40 6.60
CA PHE A 29 -2.06 2.45 5.96
C PHE A 29 -2.83 3.29 6.98
N ILE A 30 -3.42 2.65 7.99
CA ILE A 30 -4.13 3.35 9.07
C ILE A 30 -3.17 4.25 9.85
N TYR A 31 -2.00 3.73 10.22
CA TYR A 31 -1.00 4.46 10.98
C TYR A 31 -0.44 5.63 10.18
N ALA A 32 -0.03 5.40 8.92
CA ALA A 32 0.51 6.43 8.05
C ALA A 32 -0.51 7.54 7.76
N GLY A 33 -1.75 7.19 7.44
CA GLY A 33 -2.82 8.16 7.22
C GLY A 33 -3.14 8.96 8.48
N SER A 34 -3.19 8.29 9.64
CA SER A 34 -3.39 8.98 10.94
C SER A 34 -2.28 9.99 11.24
N MET A 35 -1.02 9.61 11.00
CA MET A 35 0.11 10.52 11.22
C MET A 35 0.06 11.75 10.31
N LYS A 36 -0.36 11.61 9.07
CA LYS A 36 -0.56 12.75 8.15
C LYS A 36 -1.73 13.64 8.56
N LEU A 37 -2.78 13.05 9.15
CA LEU A 37 -3.92 13.82 9.68
C LEU A 37 -3.61 14.59 10.96
N MET A 38 -2.57 14.20 11.72
CA MET A 38 -2.14 14.94 12.91
C MET A 38 -1.51 16.29 12.57
N ASP A 39 -0.80 16.39 11.44
CA ASP A 39 -0.30 17.67 10.91
C ASP A 39 -0.53 17.76 9.38
N PRO A 40 -1.77 18.09 8.95
CA PRO A 40 -2.10 18.24 7.53
C PRO A 40 -1.35 19.40 6.88
N LYS A 41 -0.89 20.39 7.65
CA LYS A 41 -0.12 21.54 7.13
C LYS A 41 1.29 21.10 6.74
N ALA A 42 1.94 20.29 7.56
CA ALA A 42 3.22 19.69 7.20
C ALA A 42 3.09 18.82 5.95
N PHE A 43 2.04 18.00 5.87
CA PHE A 43 1.81 17.17 4.69
C PHE A 43 1.49 17.99 3.43
N ALA A 44 0.73 19.08 3.54
CA ALA A 44 0.48 20.00 2.43
C ALA A 44 1.78 20.64 1.90
N ARG A 45 2.72 21.02 2.78
CA ARG A 45 4.04 21.52 2.38
C ARG A 45 4.84 20.47 1.60
N ILE A 46 4.80 19.21 2.04
CA ILE A 46 5.44 18.10 1.32
C ILE A 46 4.83 17.97 -0.08
N ILE A 47 3.50 18.00 -0.20
CA ILE A 47 2.80 17.93 -1.51
C ILE A 47 3.15 19.13 -2.40
N SER A 48 3.23 20.35 -1.85
CA SER A 48 3.53 21.55 -2.65
C SER A 48 4.89 21.50 -3.32
N HIS A 49 5.87 20.79 -2.75
CA HIS A 49 7.18 20.63 -3.38
C HIS A 49 7.15 19.83 -4.69
N TYR A 50 6.14 18.99 -4.87
CA TYR A 50 5.99 18.23 -6.10
C TYR A 50 5.40 19.08 -7.24
N ASP A 51 4.76 20.21 -6.93
CA ASP A 51 4.07 21.08 -7.90
C ASP A 51 3.05 20.33 -8.81
N LEU A 52 2.55 19.18 -8.32
CA LEU A 52 1.57 18.34 -9.03
C LEU A 52 0.13 18.84 -8.88
N VAL A 53 -0.14 19.63 -7.83
CA VAL A 53 -1.49 20.05 -7.42
C VAL A 53 -1.53 21.56 -7.24
N PRO A 54 -2.51 22.29 -7.83
CA PRO A 54 -2.64 23.72 -7.63
C PRO A 54 -2.84 24.10 -6.16
N GLU A 55 -2.35 25.26 -5.75
CA GLU A 55 -2.39 25.70 -4.33
C GLU A 55 -3.79 25.65 -3.71
N PHE A 56 -4.83 25.99 -4.48
CA PHE A 56 -6.23 25.95 -4.04
C PHE A 56 -6.70 24.54 -3.64
N PHE A 57 -6.12 23.48 -4.22
CA PHE A 57 -6.48 22.09 -3.93
C PHE A 57 -5.57 21.43 -2.88
N LEU A 58 -4.45 22.06 -2.50
CA LEU A 58 -3.52 21.50 -1.51
C LEU A 58 -4.22 21.12 -0.19
N PRO A 59 -5.11 21.95 0.41
CA PRO A 59 -5.78 21.58 1.66
C PRO A 59 -6.72 20.38 1.49
N VAL A 60 -7.39 20.30 0.35
CA VAL A 60 -8.32 19.21 0.02
C VAL A 60 -7.57 17.90 -0.13
N VAL A 61 -6.44 17.90 -0.85
CA VAL A 61 -5.61 16.70 -1.03
C VAL A 61 -4.91 16.32 0.27
N ALA A 62 -4.38 17.29 1.02
CA ALA A 62 -3.66 17.04 2.26
C ALA A 62 -4.53 16.43 3.37
N ILE A 63 -5.86 16.59 3.31
CA ILE A 63 -6.80 15.96 4.24
C ILE A 63 -7.47 14.74 3.59
N GLY A 64 -7.92 14.88 2.34
CA GLY A 64 -8.68 13.86 1.63
C GLY A 64 -7.85 12.60 1.34
N LEU A 65 -6.58 12.76 0.99
CA LEU A 65 -5.69 11.64 0.70
C LEU A 65 -5.39 10.82 1.98
N PRO A 66 -4.96 11.41 3.11
CA PRO A 66 -4.80 10.66 4.36
C PRO A 66 -6.09 10.03 4.88
N LEU A 67 -7.22 10.73 4.73
CA LEU A 67 -8.52 10.15 5.11
C LEU A 67 -8.83 8.91 4.26
N ALA A 68 -8.59 8.95 2.96
CA ALA A 68 -8.75 7.80 2.08
C ALA A 68 -7.81 6.65 2.46
N GLU A 69 -6.56 6.93 2.88
CA GLU A 69 -5.64 5.90 3.39
C GLU A 69 -6.21 5.18 4.62
N VAL A 70 -6.70 5.93 5.61
CA VAL A 70 -7.27 5.36 6.84
C VAL A 70 -8.52 4.54 6.53
N LEU A 71 -9.42 5.05 5.69
CA LEU A 71 -10.64 4.34 5.30
C LEU A 71 -10.33 3.07 4.50
N ALA A 72 -9.40 3.13 3.54
CA ALA A 72 -9.00 1.98 2.74
C ALA A 72 -8.28 0.93 3.59
N GLY A 73 -7.37 1.34 4.48
CA GLY A 73 -6.69 0.46 5.43
C GLY A 73 -7.68 -0.21 6.39
N THR A 74 -8.65 0.54 6.91
CA THR A 74 -9.72 -0.01 7.77
C THR A 74 -10.59 -1.00 7.01
N ALA A 75 -11.01 -0.68 5.78
CA ALA A 75 -11.77 -1.59 4.94
C ALA A 75 -10.97 -2.87 4.63
N LEU A 76 -9.65 -2.77 4.41
CA LEU A 76 -8.75 -3.90 4.20
C LEU A 76 -8.63 -4.78 5.46
N MET A 77 -8.63 -4.16 6.65
CA MET A 77 -8.64 -4.89 7.94
C MET A 77 -9.84 -5.85 8.04
N PHE A 78 -11.03 -5.39 7.60
CA PHE A 78 -12.26 -6.18 7.57
C PHE A 78 -12.41 -7.09 6.32
N ASP A 79 -11.33 -7.29 5.55
CA ASP A 79 -11.30 -8.11 4.33
C ASP A 79 -12.23 -7.64 3.18
N LEU A 80 -12.69 -6.39 3.22
CA LEU A 80 -13.58 -5.87 2.20
C LEU A 80 -12.84 -5.78 0.86
N ARG A 81 -13.48 -6.24 -0.23
CA ARG A 81 -12.90 -6.19 -1.58
C ARG A 81 -12.49 -4.76 -1.95
N LEU A 82 -13.33 -3.78 -1.59
CA LEU A 82 -13.08 -2.37 -1.83
C LEU A 82 -11.82 -1.85 -1.12
N GLY A 83 -11.50 -2.36 0.08
CA GLY A 83 -10.30 -1.98 0.81
C GLY A 83 -9.01 -2.38 0.09
N LEU A 84 -8.96 -3.59 -0.47
CA LEU A 84 -7.81 -4.05 -1.26
C LEU A 84 -7.63 -3.21 -2.53
N HIS A 85 -8.72 -2.91 -3.24
CA HIS A 85 -8.66 -2.03 -4.42
C HIS A 85 -8.22 -0.61 -4.05
N GLY A 86 -8.77 -0.05 -2.97
CA GLY A 86 -8.39 1.28 -2.48
C GLY A 86 -6.91 1.38 -2.11
N VAL A 87 -6.42 0.46 -1.28
CA VAL A 87 -5.00 0.40 -0.91
C VAL A 87 -4.11 0.20 -2.14
N SER A 88 -4.50 -0.67 -3.08
CA SER A 88 -3.74 -0.87 -4.32
C SER A 88 -3.63 0.40 -5.16
N GLY A 89 -4.73 1.14 -5.32
CA GLY A 89 -4.73 2.39 -6.08
C GLY A 89 -3.87 3.46 -5.42
N MET A 90 -3.90 3.55 -4.10
CA MET A 90 -3.06 4.49 -3.34
C MET A 90 -1.58 4.13 -3.41
N ILE A 91 -1.21 2.85 -3.31
CA ILE A 91 0.20 2.43 -3.48
C ILE A 91 0.69 2.80 -4.88
N VAL A 92 -0.09 2.51 -5.93
CA VAL A 92 0.30 2.88 -7.30
C VAL A 92 0.48 4.39 -7.43
N LEU A 93 -0.45 5.17 -6.87
CA LEU A 93 -0.34 6.64 -6.84
C LEU A 93 0.96 7.07 -6.16
N PHE A 94 1.27 6.57 -4.97
CA PHE A 94 2.49 6.95 -4.25
C PHE A 94 3.77 6.51 -4.95
N VAL A 95 3.81 5.29 -5.52
CA VAL A 95 4.94 4.83 -6.34
C VAL A 95 5.18 5.78 -7.52
N VAL A 96 4.13 6.23 -8.20
CA VAL A 96 4.26 7.18 -9.33
C VAL A 96 4.77 8.54 -8.85
N VAL A 97 4.18 9.11 -7.80
CA VAL A 97 4.59 10.43 -7.29
C VAL A 97 6.01 10.41 -6.72
N LEU A 98 6.34 9.42 -5.89
CA LEU A 98 7.68 9.27 -5.33
C LEU A 98 8.70 8.94 -6.43
N GLY A 99 8.35 8.07 -7.38
CA GLY A 99 9.19 7.76 -8.53
C GLY A 99 9.50 8.99 -9.38
N TYR A 100 8.50 9.85 -9.62
CA TYR A 100 8.71 11.14 -10.27
C TYR A 100 9.68 12.04 -9.49
N GLY A 101 9.55 12.11 -8.16
CA GLY A 101 10.50 12.83 -7.30
C GLY A 101 11.93 12.30 -7.39
N VAL A 102 12.10 10.96 -7.38
CA VAL A 102 13.41 10.31 -7.49
C VAL A 102 14.05 10.56 -8.86
N LEU A 103 13.26 10.48 -9.94
CA LEU A 103 13.75 10.71 -11.31
C LEU A 103 14.11 12.16 -11.60
N THR A 104 13.41 13.10 -10.97
CA THR A 104 13.64 14.55 -11.13
C THR A 104 14.71 15.08 -10.15
N ASP A 105 15.34 14.17 -9.39
CA ASP A 105 16.36 14.47 -8.38
C ASP A 105 15.90 15.48 -7.32
N MET A 106 14.62 15.47 -6.97
CA MET A 106 14.08 16.42 -6.02
C MET A 106 14.58 16.14 -4.61
N ASN A 107 15.15 17.15 -3.95
CA ASN A 107 15.62 17.03 -2.57
C ASN A 107 14.47 17.25 -1.58
N ILE A 108 13.43 16.41 -1.66
CA ILE A 108 12.21 16.49 -0.84
C ILE A 108 12.29 15.45 0.27
N ASP A 109 12.17 15.90 1.51
CA ASP A 109 12.08 15.00 2.65
C ASP A 109 10.64 14.50 2.83
N CYS A 110 10.41 13.21 2.57
CA CYS A 110 9.09 12.61 2.73
C CYS A 110 8.74 12.29 4.20
N GLY A 111 9.66 12.55 5.13
CA GLY A 111 9.35 12.87 6.53
C GLY A 111 8.59 11.82 7.35
N CYS A 112 8.66 10.54 7.00
CA CYS A 112 7.90 9.52 7.73
C CYS A 112 8.39 9.26 9.18
N PHE A 113 9.63 9.62 9.55
CA PHE A 113 10.20 9.34 10.89
C PHE A 113 11.32 10.32 11.32
N GLY A 114 10.96 11.43 11.99
CA GLY A 114 11.86 12.20 12.89
C GLY A 114 12.89 13.14 12.23
N PRO A 115 13.39 14.17 12.98
CA PRO A 115 14.20 15.25 12.43
C PRO A 115 15.69 14.97 12.64
N GLU A 116 16.30 14.26 11.69
CA GLU A 116 17.75 14.29 11.52
C GLU A 116 18.01 14.66 10.07
N GLU A 117 18.25 15.96 9.88
CA GLU A 117 18.89 16.54 8.72
C GLU A 117 20.03 15.61 8.28
N LEU A 118 19.94 15.01 7.10
CA LEU A 118 21.11 14.64 6.32
C LEU A 118 20.81 14.30 4.86
N GLU A 119 19.67 13.73 4.46
CA GLU A 119 19.58 13.16 3.10
C GLU A 119 18.17 13.12 2.50
N GLY A 120 17.59 14.27 2.11
CA GLY A 120 16.26 14.33 1.45
C GLY A 120 16.12 13.31 0.30
N ARG A 121 17.16 13.14 -0.52
CA ARG A 121 17.22 12.10 -1.57
C ARG A 121 17.18 10.66 -1.06
N ARG A 122 17.90 10.32 0.02
CA ARG A 122 17.89 8.94 0.57
C ARG A 122 16.57 8.63 1.26
N GLY A 123 15.96 9.62 1.92
CA GLY A 123 14.60 9.51 2.48
C GLY A 123 13.55 9.24 1.41
N LEU A 124 13.61 9.95 0.28
CA LEU A 124 12.73 9.76 -0.87
C LEU A 124 12.90 8.38 -1.53
N ALA A 125 14.14 7.96 -1.79
CA ALA A 125 14.43 6.65 -2.38
C ALA A 125 13.99 5.49 -1.47
N HIS A 126 14.18 5.64 -0.15
CA HIS A 126 13.71 4.66 0.83
C HIS A 126 12.19 4.56 0.85
N ALA A 127 11.47 5.70 0.79
CA ALA A 127 10.01 5.71 0.69
C ALA A 127 9.52 5.01 -0.58
N PHE A 128 10.15 5.28 -1.73
CA PHE A 128 9.84 4.62 -3.00
C PHE A 128 10.05 3.10 -2.93
N TYR A 129 11.18 2.64 -2.38
CA TYR A 129 11.45 1.21 -2.23
C TYR A 129 10.44 0.52 -1.32
N ARG A 130 10.07 1.16 -0.20
CA ARG A 130 9.02 0.65 0.70
C ARG A 130 7.70 0.45 -0.04
N ASP A 131 7.30 1.40 -0.88
CA ASP A 131 6.05 1.30 -1.62
C ASP A 131 6.09 0.23 -2.71
N LEU A 132 7.27 -0.05 -3.31
CA LEU A 132 7.47 -1.23 -4.16
C LEU A 132 7.28 -2.54 -3.40
N VAL A 133 7.76 -2.62 -2.15
CA VAL A 133 7.53 -3.79 -1.29
C VAL A 133 6.03 -3.95 -1.00
N PHE A 134 5.31 -2.86 -0.72
CA PHE A 134 3.86 -2.90 -0.54
C PHE A 134 3.11 -3.31 -1.80
N LEU A 135 3.57 -2.89 -2.98
CA LEU A 135 3.01 -3.34 -4.26
C LEU A 135 3.15 -4.86 -4.42
N GLY A 136 4.31 -5.43 -4.03
CA GLY A 136 4.51 -6.88 -3.97
C GLY A 136 3.56 -7.58 -2.99
N ALA A 137 3.34 -7.00 -1.81
CA ALA A 137 2.39 -7.51 -0.82
C ALA A 137 0.95 -7.52 -1.36
N VAL A 138 0.53 -6.46 -2.06
CA VAL A 138 -0.79 -6.39 -2.72
C VAL A 138 -0.91 -7.45 -3.82
N ALA A 139 0.10 -7.60 -4.67
CA ALA A 139 0.10 -8.63 -5.71
C ALA A 139 -0.04 -10.03 -5.10
N PHE A 140 0.61 -10.30 -3.98
CA PHE A 140 0.46 -11.54 -3.22
C PHE A 140 -0.96 -11.72 -2.66
N LEU A 141 -1.59 -10.66 -2.12
CA LEU A 141 -2.98 -10.71 -1.65
C LEU A 141 -3.98 -10.99 -2.78
N TYR A 142 -3.78 -10.40 -3.97
CA TYR A 142 -4.60 -10.74 -5.14
C TYR A 142 -4.38 -12.18 -5.58
N TRP A 143 -3.13 -12.61 -5.71
CA TRP A 143 -2.80 -13.98 -6.13
C TRP A 143 -3.41 -15.04 -5.20
N SER A 144 -3.29 -14.84 -3.89
CA SER A 144 -3.87 -15.73 -2.88
C SER A 144 -5.41 -15.74 -2.91
N ARG A 145 -6.06 -14.61 -3.19
CA ARG A 145 -7.53 -14.55 -3.36
C ARG A 145 -8.00 -15.28 -4.61
N LEU A 146 -7.36 -15.03 -5.76
CA LEU A 146 -7.69 -15.69 -7.04
C LEU A 146 -7.50 -17.21 -6.98
N THR A 147 -6.43 -17.69 -6.34
CA THR A 147 -6.18 -19.13 -6.20
C THR A 147 -7.20 -19.81 -5.29
N ARG A 148 -7.68 -19.12 -4.25
CA ARG A 148 -8.72 -19.62 -3.35
C ARG A 148 -10.09 -19.70 -4.00
N ASP A 149 -10.50 -18.67 -4.75
CA ASP A 149 -11.78 -18.65 -5.47
C ASP A 149 -11.84 -19.73 -6.56
N ARG A 150 -10.77 -19.88 -7.35
CA ARG A 150 -10.66 -20.95 -8.37
C ARG A 150 -10.77 -22.36 -7.79
N ARG A 151 -10.26 -22.57 -6.56
CA ARG A 151 -10.35 -23.87 -5.88
C ARG A 151 -11.81 -24.19 -5.49
N LEU A 152 -12.57 -23.20 -5.01
CA LEU A 152 -13.98 -23.38 -4.64
C LEU A 152 -14.87 -23.64 -5.86
N SER A 153 -14.68 -22.90 -6.95
CA SER A 153 -15.44 -23.12 -8.19
C SER A 153 -15.20 -24.51 -8.79
N ARG A 154 -13.95 -25.01 -8.75
CA ARG A 154 -13.63 -26.38 -9.20
C ARG A 154 -14.30 -27.46 -8.35
N VAL A 155 -14.36 -27.29 -7.02
CA VAL A 155 -15.02 -28.25 -6.12
C VAL A 155 -16.53 -28.26 -6.35
N SER A 156 -17.14 -27.08 -6.52
CA SER A 156 -18.58 -26.97 -6.81
C SER A 156 -18.95 -27.62 -8.15
N ALA A 157 -18.17 -27.37 -9.21
CA ALA A 157 -18.40 -27.99 -10.52
C ALA A 157 -18.26 -29.53 -10.51
N LYS A 158 -17.40 -30.07 -9.64
CA LYS A 158 -17.22 -31.53 -9.50
C LYS A 158 -18.37 -32.21 -8.75
N ASN A 159 -19.12 -31.46 -7.94
CA ASN A 159 -20.23 -31.96 -7.11
C ASN A 159 -21.61 -31.74 -7.76
N LEU A 160 -21.68 -31.33 -9.03
CA LEU A 160 -22.96 -31.27 -9.74
C LEU A 160 -23.48 -32.70 -9.99
N PRO A 161 -24.71 -33.05 -9.55
CA PRO A 161 -25.30 -34.33 -9.92
C PRO A 161 -25.45 -34.38 -11.45
N LYS A 162 -24.98 -35.49 -12.04
CA LYS A 162 -25.11 -35.77 -13.47
C LYS A 162 -26.53 -36.19 -13.82
#